data_AF-A0A7X7IZU3-F1
#
_entry.id   AF-A0A7X7IZU3-F1
#
_cell.length_a   1.000
_cell.length_b   1.000
_cell.length_c   1.000
_cell.angle_alpha   90.00
_cell.angle_beta   90.00
_cell.angle_gamma   90.00
#
_symmetry.space_group_name_H-M   'P 1'
#
loop_
_entity.id
_entity.type
_entity.pdbx_description
1 polymer ?
#
loop_
_entity_poly.entity_id
_entity_poly.type
_entity_poly.pdbx_seq_one_letter_code
_entity_poly.pdbx_strand_id
1 'polypeptide(L)'
;MGRAEQDRVDRTIYHKNLKRVVYVFAETAGRPPADCVVDIQADRLAGGTVPEAASEGVDHSHGFVRPDTARAVAGRTFLSNGSGVKWWLPDAYHVDFAGEGEWKITLDVFRDLGLAFAAALVGIYILLVGQTKSFVIPVVVMLAIPLTVLGIMPGFWLLNLVAGSQVGQYTDGIFFTATGMIGMIALAGIVTRDSIILVDFIHLSLAKGRSLFDAIMESRVVRLRPILLTAGTALLSALPITIDPIFSGLAWSLIFGLVASTIFTLFVIPVTYWLLYANKPGHGLPQSED
;
A
#
# COMPACT_ATOMS: atom_id res chain seq x y z
N MET A 1 30.58 -1.58 -18.51
CA MET A 1 31.07 -2.22 -19.75
C MET A 1 30.07 -3.30 -20.12
N GLY A 2 29.09 -3.01 -20.96
CA GLY A 2 28.15 -4.00 -21.47
C GLY A 2 28.66 -4.56 -22.80
N ARG A 3 28.59 -5.87 -22.99
CA ARG A 3 28.94 -6.53 -24.25
C ARG A 3 27.64 -6.77 -25.03
N ALA A 4 27.51 -6.17 -26.20
CA ALA A 4 26.40 -6.45 -27.11
C ALA A 4 26.76 -7.70 -27.92
N GLU A 5 25.91 -8.72 -27.85
CA GLU A 5 26.05 -9.95 -28.63
C GLU A 5 24.84 -10.06 -29.57
N GLN A 6 25.12 -10.15 -30.87
CA GLN A 6 24.09 -10.35 -31.90
C GLN A 6 23.97 -11.85 -32.15
N ASP A 7 22.86 -12.43 -31.71
CA ASP A 7 22.53 -13.82 -31.99
C ASP A 7 21.46 -13.93 -33.08
N ARG A 8 21.42 -15.06 -33.79
CA ARG A 8 20.50 -15.30 -34.90
C ARG A 8 19.13 -15.69 -34.34
N VAL A 9 18.27 -14.69 -34.13
CA VAL A 9 16.92 -14.87 -33.57
C VAL A 9 16.07 -15.76 -34.49
N ASP A 10 15.48 -16.80 -33.91
CA ASP A 10 14.60 -17.74 -34.60
C ASP A 10 13.28 -17.07 -35.04
N ARG A 11 12.60 -17.68 -36.01
CA ARG A 11 11.51 -17.13 -36.82
C ARG A 11 10.47 -16.33 -36.00
N THR A 12 10.29 -15.05 -36.35
CA THR A 12 9.36 -14.11 -35.70
C THR A 12 7.97 -14.72 -35.50
N ILE A 13 7.57 -14.92 -34.25
CA ILE A 13 6.23 -15.37 -33.87
C ILE A 13 5.27 -14.19 -34.04
N TYR A 14 4.29 -14.34 -34.92
CA TYR A 14 3.26 -13.32 -35.14
C TYR A 14 2.30 -13.29 -33.94
N HIS A 15 2.06 -12.10 -33.38
CA HIS A 15 0.88 -11.87 -32.53
C HIS A 15 -0.41 -12.00 -33.35
N LYS A 16 -1.56 -12.13 -32.68
CA LYS A 16 -2.91 -12.17 -33.28
C LYS A 16 -3.22 -10.97 -34.21
N ASN A 17 -2.41 -9.91 -34.12
CA ASN A 17 -2.52 -8.68 -34.89
C ASN A 17 -1.56 -8.61 -36.12
N LEU A 18 -0.86 -9.70 -36.48
CA LEU A 18 0.01 -9.85 -37.66
C LEU A 18 1.17 -8.83 -37.82
N LYS A 19 1.44 -7.99 -36.82
CA LYS A 19 2.58 -7.08 -36.83
C LYS A 19 3.89 -7.82 -36.50
N ARG A 20 4.99 -7.43 -37.14
CA ARG A 20 6.33 -7.93 -36.83
C ARG A 20 6.75 -7.43 -35.45
N VAL A 21 7.27 -8.33 -34.63
CA VAL A 21 7.74 -8.03 -33.27
C VAL A 21 9.18 -8.50 -33.15
N VAL A 22 10.01 -7.69 -32.50
CA VAL A 22 11.38 -8.06 -32.12
C VAL A 22 11.44 -7.98 -30.60
N TYR A 23 11.80 -9.10 -29.95
CA TYR A 23 11.99 -9.13 -28.51
C TYR A 23 13.42 -8.73 -28.18
N VAL A 24 13.57 -7.78 -27.26
CA VAL A 24 14.86 -7.36 -26.72
C VAL A 24 14.84 -7.68 -25.23
N PHE A 25 15.75 -8.55 -24.80
CA PHE A 25 15.90 -8.93 -23.40
C PHE A 25 17.09 -8.17 -22.81
N ALA A 26 16.93 -7.71 -21.57
CA ALA A 26 17.98 -7.06 -20.82
C ALA A 26 18.03 -7.64 -19.40
N GLU A 27 19.24 -7.92 -18.91
CA GLU A 27 19.45 -8.40 -17.55
C GLU A 27 19.46 -7.22 -16.58
N THR A 28 18.55 -7.25 -15.61
CA THR A 28 18.44 -6.25 -14.56
C THR A 28 19.36 -6.67 -13.42
N ALA A 29 20.63 -6.25 -13.44
CA ALA A 29 21.67 -6.63 -12.47
C ALA A 29 21.31 -6.24 -11.01
N GLY A 30 20.44 -7.03 -10.36
CA GLY A 30 19.94 -6.80 -9.01
C GLY A 30 18.96 -5.63 -8.83
N ARG A 31 18.56 -4.95 -9.91
CA ARG A 31 17.58 -3.86 -9.85
C ARG A 31 16.18 -4.35 -10.21
N PRO A 32 15.12 -3.83 -9.59
CA PRO A 32 13.75 -4.09 -10.02
C PRO A 32 13.57 -3.70 -11.50
N PRO A 33 12.93 -4.55 -12.33
CA PRO A 33 12.71 -4.25 -13.74
C PRO A 33 12.00 -2.91 -13.98
N ALA A 34 11.08 -2.52 -13.09
CA ALA A 34 10.38 -1.24 -13.16
C ALA A 34 11.35 -0.04 -13.11
N ASP A 35 12.36 -0.06 -12.23
CA ASP A 35 13.35 1.01 -12.12
C ASP A 35 14.19 1.14 -13.40
N CYS A 36 14.54 0.01 -14.00
CA CYS A 36 15.26 -0.03 -15.27
C CYS A 36 14.43 0.56 -16.41
N VAL A 37 13.14 0.20 -16.49
CA VAL A 37 12.22 0.73 -17.50
C VAL A 37 12.01 2.23 -17.32
N VAL A 38 11.83 2.71 -16.09
CA VAL A 38 11.67 4.15 -15.79
C VAL A 38 12.92 4.93 -16.17
N ASP A 39 14.12 4.42 -15.86
CA ASP A 39 15.39 5.02 -16.29
C ASP A 39 15.47 5.12 -17.82
N ILE A 40 15.13 4.04 -18.53
CA ILE A 40 15.16 4.01 -19.99
C ILE A 40 14.12 4.98 -20.57
N GLN A 41 12.91 5.04 -20.03
CA GLN A 41 11.87 5.96 -20.50
C GLN A 41 12.23 7.43 -20.28
N ALA A 42 12.88 7.75 -19.16
CA ALA A 42 13.33 9.10 -18.88
C ALA A 42 14.33 9.61 -19.92
N ASP A 43 15.16 8.72 -20.45
CA ASP A 43 16.14 9.03 -21.49
C ASP A 43 15.54 9.06 -22.92
N ARG A 44 14.24 8.74 -23.08
CA ARG A 44 13.59 8.72 -24.39
C ARG A 44 13.28 10.14 -24.87
N LEU A 45 13.74 10.47 -26.07
CA LEU A 45 13.33 11.71 -26.75
C LEU A 45 11.91 11.56 -27.31
N ALA A 46 11.00 12.44 -26.90
CA ALA A 46 9.64 12.50 -27.42
C ALA A 46 9.64 13.17 -28.80
N GLY A 47 9.17 12.44 -29.82
CA GLY A 47 9.06 12.89 -31.21
C GLY A 47 10.18 12.33 -32.09
N GLY A 48 9.80 11.65 -33.18
CA GLY A 48 10.70 11.02 -34.17
C GLY A 48 11.60 11.98 -34.95
N THR A 49 11.72 13.22 -34.51
CA THR A 49 12.66 14.19 -35.05
C THR A 49 14.05 13.91 -34.48
N VAL A 50 14.94 13.42 -35.33
CA VAL A 50 16.38 13.51 -35.10
C VAL A 50 16.65 14.97 -34.74
N PRO A 51 17.15 15.29 -33.53
CA PRO A 51 17.50 16.67 -33.23
C PRO A 51 18.50 17.13 -34.29
N GLU A 52 18.26 18.29 -34.92
CA GLU A 52 19.04 18.85 -36.04
C GLU A 52 20.56 18.88 -35.78
N ALA A 53 20.97 18.91 -34.50
CA ALA A 53 22.36 18.78 -34.06
C ALA A 53 22.96 17.36 -34.16
N ALA A 54 22.18 16.36 -34.55
CA ALA A 54 22.58 14.97 -34.80
C ALA A 54 22.47 14.61 -36.29
N SER A 55 22.18 15.56 -37.19
CA SER A 55 22.32 15.33 -38.64
C SER A 55 23.71 15.68 -39.19
N GLU A 56 24.57 16.33 -38.40
CA GLU A 56 25.97 16.57 -38.76
C GLU A 56 26.90 15.66 -37.94
N GLY A 57 27.29 14.53 -38.54
CA GLY A 57 28.34 13.65 -37.99
C GLY A 57 27.86 12.42 -37.21
N VAL A 58 26.63 11.93 -37.44
CA VAL A 58 26.20 10.65 -36.86
C VAL A 58 26.86 9.49 -37.59
N ASP A 59 27.82 8.86 -36.91
CA ASP A 59 28.27 7.53 -37.23
C ASP A 59 27.09 6.56 -37.03
N HIS A 60 26.56 6.03 -38.13
CA HIS A 60 25.47 5.05 -38.13
C HIS A 60 25.87 3.71 -37.47
N SER A 61 27.13 3.55 -37.05
CA SER A 61 27.60 2.37 -36.31
C SER A 61 26.92 2.19 -34.94
N HIS A 62 26.43 3.26 -34.31
CA HIS A 62 25.85 3.25 -32.97
C HIS A 62 24.30 3.26 -32.91
N GLY A 63 23.62 3.25 -34.06
CA GLY A 63 22.16 3.13 -34.13
C GLY A 63 21.38 4.37 -33.64
N PHE A 64 20.25 4.16 -32.96
CA PHE A 64 19.31 5.21 -32.52
C PHE A 64 19.56 5.72 -31.08
N VAL A 65 20.82 5.70 -30.66
CA VAL A 65 21.26 6.07 -29.30
C VAL A 65 22.36 7.12 -29.44
N ARG A 66 22.32 8.18 -28.64
CA ARG A 66 23.39 9.18 -28.61
C ARG A 66 24.66 8.57 -28.00
N PRO A 67 25.85 8.84 -28.54
CA PRO A 67 27.12 8.36 -27.98
C PRO A 67 27.55 9.19 -26.76
N ASP A 68 26.67 9.31 -25.77
CA ASP A 68 26.93 9.99 -24.50
C ASP A 68 27.44 8.99 -23.45
N THR A 69 28.26 9.45 -22.51
CA THR A 69 28.71 8.60 -21.39
C THR A 69 27.60 8.43 -20.36
N ALA A 70 27.19 7.19 -20.09
CA ALA A 70 26.16 6.90 -19.10
C ALA A 70 26.56 7.34 -17.69
N ARG A 71 25.66 8.04 -16.99
CA ARG A 71 25.79 8.38 -15.57
C ARG A 71 25.82 7.12 -14.72
N ALA A 72 26.67 7.11 -13.68
CA ALA A 72 26.77 5.99 -12.74
C ALA A 72 25.42 5.68 -12.06
N VAL A 73 25.10 4.39 -11.93
CA VAL A 73 23.83 3.90 -11.37
C VAL A 73 23.62 4.37 -9.94
N ALA A 74 24.67 4.39 -9.11
CA ALA A 74 24.61 4.82 -7.72
C ALA A 74 24.20 6.30 -7.53
N GLY A 75 24.32 7.13 -8.57
CA GLY A 75 23.92 8.54 -8.53
C GLY A 75 22.48 8.78 -9.00
N ARG A 76 21.76 7.75 -9.46
CA ARG A 76 20.39 7.89 -9.98
C ARG A 76 19.41 7.75 -8.83
N THR A 77 18.42 8.62 -8.80
CA THR A 77 17.37 8.63 -7.77
C THR A 77 16.02 8.80 -8.44
N PHE A 78 14.92 8.58 -7.71
CA PHE A 78 13.57 8.81 -8.21
C PHE A 78 13.37 10.22 -8.80
N LEU A 79 14.02 11.23 -8.21
CA LEU A 79 13.94 12.63 -8.66
C LEU A 79 14.95 12.99 -9.76
N SER A 80 15.98 12.16 -9.97
CA SER A 80 16.99 12.35 -11.01
C SER A 80 17.23 11.01 -11.70
N ASN A 81 16.20 10.53 -12.40
CA ASN A 81 16.20 9.25 -13.12
C ASN A 81 16.96 9.37 -14.45
N GLY A 82 17.19 8.23 -15.08
CA GLY A 82 17.85 8.15 -16.37
C GLY A 82 19.36 8.08 -16.29
N SER A 83 19.93 7.50 -17.33
CA SER A 83 21.37 7.41 -17.56
C SER A 83 21.96 8.67 -18.19
N GLY A 84 21.11 9.55 -18.75
CA GLY A 84 21.52 10.69 -19.56
C GLY A 84 21.87 10.32 -21.01
N VAL A 85 21.89 9.03 -21.35
CA VAL A 85 22.12 8.54 -22.71
C VAL A 85 20.81 8.55 -23.47
N LYS A 86 20.60 9.62 -24.25
CA LYS A 86 19.34 9.82 -24.95
C LYS A 86 19.18 8.86 -26.12
N TRP A 87 17.98 8.32 -26.29
CA TRP A 87 17.64 7.44 -27.42
C TRP A 87 16.32 7.86 -28.06
N TRP A 88 16.12 7.48 -29.32
CA TRP A 88 14.90 7.74 -30.07
C TRP A 88 14.55 6.53 -30.95
N LEU A 89 13.34 6.50 -31.51
CA LEU A 89 13.02 5.60 -32.62
C LEU A 89 12.30 6.39 -33.71
N PRO A 90 12.46 5.97 -34.98
CA PRO A 90 11.62 6.47 -36.06
C PRO A 90 10.14 6.16 -35.79
N ASP A 91 9.23 7.03 -36.25
CA ASP A 91 7.79 6.92 -35.99
C ASP A 91 7.15 5.61 -36.51
N ALA A 92 7.82 4.90 -37.42
CA ALA A 92 7.41 3.59 -37.92
C ALA A 92 7.57 2.45 -36.90
N TYR A 93 8.34 2.66 -35.82
CA TYR A 93 8.60 1.67 -34.79
C TYR A 93 7.89 2.05 -33.49
N HIS A 94 7.19 1.07 -32.91
CA HIS A 94 6.60 1.20 -31.58
C HIS A 94 7.37 0.31 -30.61
N VAL A 95 7.80 0.90 -29.50
CA VAL A 95 8.38 0.19 -28.37
C VAL A 95 7.31 0.04 -27.32
N ASP A 96 7.07 -1.21 -26.93
CA ASP A 96 6.22 -1.57 -25.81
C ASP A 96 7.09 -2.32 -24.80
N PHE A 97 7.17 -1.80 -23.58
CA PHE A 97 7.93 -2.43 -22.52
C PHE A 97 7.03 -3.48 -21.89
N ALA A 98 7.28 -4.76 -22.17
CA ALA A 98 6.47 -5.87 -21.63
C ALA A 98 6.40 -5.88 -20.07
N GLY A 99 7.34 -5.22 -19.37
CA GLY A 99 7.32 -5.01 -17.92
C GLY A 99 6.39 -3.89 -17.42
N GLU A 100 5.89 -3.00 -18.30
CA GLU A 100 4.82 -2.07 -17.94
C GLU A 100 3.53 -2.81 -17.60
N GLY A 101 3.29 -3.99 -18.21
CA GLY A 101 2.10 -4.80 -17.91
C GLY A 101 2.00 -5.15 -16.44
N GLU A 102 3.07 -5.67 -15.84
CA GLU A 102 3.07 -6.08 -14.42
C GLU A 102 2.95 -4.89 -13.46
N TRP A 103 3.62 -3.78 -13.76
CA TRP A 103 3.52 -2.56 -12.96
C TRP A 103 2.16 -1.87 -13.11
N LYS A 104 1.63 -1.80 -14.34
CA LYS A 104 0.30 -1.28 -14.64
C LYS A 104 -0.77 -2.12 -13.96
N ILE A 105 -0.68 -3.45 -14.04
CA ILE A 105 -1.57 -4.37 -13.34
C ILE A 105 -1.46 -4.13 -11.83
N THR A 106 -0.26 -3.98 -11.28
CA THR A 106 -0.06 -3.68 -9.85
C THR A 106 -0.73 -2.36 -9.47
N LEU A 107 -0.48 -1.28 -10.22
CA LEU A 107 -1.08 0.03 -9.95
C LEU A 107 -2.60 0.02 -10.11
N ASP A 108 -3.13 -0.64 -11.14
CA ASP A 108 -4.57 -0.80 -11.35
C ASP A 108 -5.20 -1.58 -10.18
N VAL A 109 -4.58 -2.68 -9.74
CA VAL A 109 -5.04 -3.45 -8.58
C VAL A 109 -4.99 -2.63 -7.29
N PHE A 110 -3.92 -1.87 -7.04
CA PHE A 110 -3.82 -1.00 -5.86
C PHE A 110 -4.85 0.12 -5.88
N ARG A 111 -5.08 0.75 -7.04
CA ARG A 111 -6.12 1.78 -7.21
C ARG A 111 -7.50 1.20 -6.94
N ASP A 112 -7.79 0.04 -7.52
CA ASP A 112 -9.10 -0.59 -7.42
C ASP A 112 -9.36 -1.08 -5.98
N LEU A 113 -8.36 -1.64 -5.30
CA LEU A 113 -8.41 -1.96 -3.87
C LEU A 113 -8.53 -0.70 -2.99
N GLY A 114 -7.85 0.39 -3.34
CA GLY A 114 -7.96 1.66 -2.64
C GLY A 114 -9.37 2.27 -2.74
N LEU A 115 -9.97 2.20 -3.93
CA LEU A 115 -11.36 2.61 -4.15
C LEU A 115 -12.33 1.69 -3.40
N ALA A 116 -12.08 0.38 -3.39
CA ALA A 116 -12.85 -0.58 -2.62
C ALA A 116 -12.75 -0.31 -1.11
N PHE A 117 -11.56 0.06 -0.61
CA PHE A 117 -11.37 0.46 0.78
C PHE A 117 -12.16 1.74 1.11
N ALA A 118 -12.13 2.76 0.25
CA ALA A 118 -12.93 3.97 0.43
C ALA A 118 -14.44 3.66 0.45
N ALA A 119 -14.91 2.81 -0.45
CA ALA A 119 -16.30 2.35 -0.47
C ALA A 119 -16.66 1.58 0.81
N ALA A 120 -15.76 0.72 1.31
CA ALA A 120 -15.94 0.00 2.57
C ALA A 120 -16.02 0.95 3.77
N LEU A 121 -15.20 2.01 3.82
CA LEU A 121 -15.29 3.03 4.87
C LEU A 121 -16.64 3.74 4.87
N VAL A 122 -17.16 4.10 3.69
CA VAL A 122 -18.50 4.69 3.56
C VAL A 122 -19.58 3.70 4.00
N GLY A 123 -19.48 2.43 3.60
CA GLY A 123 -20.40 1.38 4.03
C GLY A 123 -20.41 1.19 5.54
N ILE A 124 -19.22 1.10 6.16
CA ILE A 124 -19.06 1.01 7.61
C ILE A 124 -19.66 2.24 8.29
N TYR A 125 -19.42 3.45 7.77
CA TYR A 125 -20.00 4.68 8.32
C TYR A 125 -21.53 4.64 8.33
N ILE A 126 -22.15 4.27 7.21
CA ILE A 126 -23.62 4.18 7.10
C ILE A 126 -24.18 3.15 8.09
N LEU A 127 -23.55 1.98 8.19
CA LEU A 127 -23.97 0.94 9.14
C LEU A 127 -23.86 1.42 10.59
N LEU A 128 -22.77 2.09 10.94
CA LEU A 128 -22.56 2.63 12.28
C LEU A 128 -23.54 3.77 12.61
N VAL A 129 -23.85 4.65 11.66
CA VAL A 129 -24.89 5.69 11.83
C VAL A 129 -26.24 5.02 12.10
N GLY A 130 -26.59 3.98 11.34
CA GLY A 130 -27.82 3.21 11.54
C GLY A 130 -27.89 2.54 12.91
N GLN A 131 -26.78 1.99 13.40
CA GLN A 131 -26.70 1.31 14.70
C GLN A 131 -26.71 2.30 15.88
N THR A 132 -25.89 3.35 15.81
CA THR A 132 -25.66 4.28 16.94
C THR A 132 -26.68 5.41 17.00
N LYS A 133 -27.48 5.60 15.95
CA LYS A 133 -28.41 6.73 15.79
C LYS A 133 -27.74 8.09 16.00
N SER A 134 -26.44 8.19 15.72
CA SER A 134 -25.63 9.38 15.91
C SER A 134 -24.65 9.53 14.76
N PHE A 135 -24.37 10.77 14.34
CA PHE A 135 -23.40 11.05 13.28
C PHE A 135 -21.97 11.22 13.82
N VAL A 136 -21.82 11.52 15.11
CA VAL A 136 -20.51 11.78 15.74
C VAL A 136 -19.85 10.50 16.22
N ILE A 137 -20.63 9.59 16.83
CA ILE A 137 -20.11 8.32 17.36
C ILE A 137 -19.41 7.48 16.27
N PRO A 138 -19.98 7.30 15.06
CA PRO A 138 -19.32 6.58 13.97
C PRO A 138 -17.96 7.15 13.62
N VAL A 139 -17.81 8.48 13.59
CA VAL A 139 -16.52 9.14 13.29
C VAL A 139 -15.49 8.83 14.37
N VAL A 140 -15.89 8.84 15.64
CA VAL A 140 -15.01 8.48 16.77
C VAL A 140 -14.55 7.03 16.68
N VAL A 141 -15.46 6.12 16.32
CA VAL A 141 -15.16 4.69 16.13
C VAL A 141 -14.22 4.50 14.92
N MET A 142 -14.47 5.17 13.81
CA MET A 142 -13.65 5.08 12.59
C MET A 142 -12.27 5.74 12.73
N LEU A 143 -12.07 6.62 13.72
CA LEU A 143 -10.76 7.19 14.07
C LEU A 143 -9.73 6.12 14.41
N ALA A 144 -10.19 4.92 14.79
CA ALA A 144 -9.33 3.77 15.00
C ALA A 144 -8.71 3.19 13.70
N ILE A 145 -9.32 3.43 12.53
CA ILE A 145 -8.86 2.88 11.25
C ILE A 145 -7.55 3.57 10.78
N PRO A 146 -7.43 4.91 10.74
CA PRO A 146 -6.14 5.54 10.44
C PRO A 146 -5.00 5.12 11.39
N LEU A 147 -5.33 4.80 12.65
CA LEU A 147 -4.35 4.33 13.63
C LEU A 147 -3.79 2.94 13.28
N THR A 148 -4.53 2.10 12.54
CA THR A 148 -4.00 0.81 12.07
C THR A 148 -2.89 1.03 11.05
N VAL A 149 -3.05 2.00 10.14
CA VAL A 149 -2.03 2.34 9.13
C VAL A 149 -0.73 2.79 9.80
N LEU A 150 -0.83 3.55 10.91
CA LEU A 150 0.32 3.91 11.74
C LEU A 150 1.00 2.73 12.42
N GLY A 151 0.32 1.58 12.55
CA GLY A 151 0.92 0.34 13.00
C GLY A 151 1.54 -0.47 11.86
N ILE A 152 0.81 -0.59 10.76
CA ILE A 152 1.16 -1.45 9.62
C ILE A 152 2.40 -0.91 8.93
N MET A 153 2.44 0.37 8.57
CA MET A 153 3.55 0.94 7.79
C MET A 153 4.89 0.86 8.54
N PRO A 154 5.00 1.28 9.81
CA PRO A 154 6.22 1.08 10.59
C PRO A 154 6.47 -0.39 10.91
N GLY A 155 5.43 -1.22 11.03
CA GLY A 155 5.55 -2.66 11.25
C GLY A 155 6.27 -3.35 10.09
N PHE A 156 5.87 -3.07 8.84
CA PHE A 156 6.57 -3.55 7.65
C PHE A 156 8.00 -3.02 7.57
N TRP A 157 8.23 -1.76 7.93
CA TRP A 157 9.58 -1.20 7.97
C TRP A 157 10.47 -1.92 9.00
N LEU A 158 9.96 -2.13 10.23
CA LEU A 158 10.65 -2.85 11.29
C LEU A 158 10.89 -4.32 10.92
N LEU A 159 9.91 -4.95 10.27
CA LEU A 159 10.02 -6.32 9.78
C LEU A 159 11.15 -6.44 8.75
N ASN A 160 11.25 -5.51 7.80
CA ASN A 160 12.33 -5.52 6.83
C ASN A 160 13.70 -5.24 7.47
N LEU A 161 13.76 -4.49 8.57
CA LEU A 161 14.99 -4.29 9.34
C LEU A 161 15.45 -5.55 10.09
N VAL A 162 14.52 -6.31 10.67
CA VAL A 162 14.84 -7.43 11.58
C VAL A 162 14.81 -8.79 10.88
N ALA A 163 13.90 -8.97 9.93
CA ALA A 163 13.59 -10.23 9.26
C ALA A 163 13.74 -10.14 7.73
N GLY A 164 14.34 -9.07 7.19
CA GLY A 164 14.73 -9.01 5.79
C GLY A 164 15.71 -10.13 5.47
N SER A 165 15.22 -11.20 4.84
CA SER A 165 16.04 -12.33 4.44
C SER A 165 17.01 -11.90 3.35
N GLN A 166 18.31 -12.19 3.52
CA GLN A 166 19.27 -12.07 2.44
C GLN A 166 19.26 -13.36 1.63
N VAL A 167 18.91 -13.28 0.34
CA VAL A 167 19.08 -14.39 -0.59
C VAL A 167 20.32 -14.09 -1.43
N GLY A 168 21.47 -14.60 -0.97
CA GLY A 168 22.77 -14.35 -1.61
C GLY A 168 23.27 -12.92 -1.37
N GLN A 169 23.54 -12.16 -2.44
CA GLN A 169 24.00 -10.76 -2.37
C GLN A 169 22.84 -9.74 -2.42
N TYR A 170 21.59 -10.19 -2.44
CA TYR A 170 20.41 -9.34 -2.58
C TYR A 170 19.47 -9.50 -1.37
N THR A 171 18.93 -8.38 -0.92
CA THR A 171 17.90 -8.33 0.14
C THR A 171 16.55 -8.74 -0.43
N ASP A 172 15.96 -9.82 0.08
CA ASP A 172 14.58 -10.23 -0.20
C ASP A 172 13.66 -9.66 0.89
N GLY A 173 13.10 -8.50 0.59
CA GLY A 173 12.26 -7.74 1.50
C GLY A 173 10.82 -8.26 1.51
N ILE A 174 10.17 -8.21 2.66
CA ILE A 174 8.73 -8.48 2.77
C ILE A 174 8.00 -7.19 2.39
N PHE A 175 7.51 -7.13 1.16
CA PHE A 175 6.85 -5.94 0.63
C PHE A 175 5.38 -5.85 1.02
N PHE A 176 4.89 -4.62 1.10
CA PHE A 176 3.45 -4.37 1.16
C PHE A 176 2.84 -4.56 -0.23
N THR A 177 2.20 -5.70 -0.45
CA THR A 177 1.57 -6.08 -1.74
C THR A 177 0.06 -5.86 -1.72
N ALA A 178 -0.61 -6.16 -2.83
CA ALA A 178 -2.08 -6.13 -2.93
C ALA A 178 -2.77 -6.98 -1.85
N THR A 179 -2.18 -8.13 -1.47
CA THR A 179 -2.72 -8.97 -0.39
C THR A 179 -2.61 -8.28 0.97
N GLY A 180 -1.59 -7.45 1.18
CA GLY A 180 -1.48 -6.55 2.34
C GLY A 180 -2.61 -5.51 2.43
N MET A 181 -3.05 -4.95 1.29
CA MET A 181 -4.22 -4.05 1.28
C MET A 181 -5.50 -4.78 1.69
N ILE A 182 -5.68 -6.03 1.27
CA ILE A 182 -6.81 -6.86 1.70
C ILE A 182 -6.79 -7.03 3.23
N GLY A 183 -5.62 -7.29 3.82
CA GLY A 183 -5.48 -7.34 5.28
C GLY A 183 -5.80 -6.01 5.97
N MET A 184 -5.41 -4.86 5.39
CA MET A 184 -5.82 -3.54 5.90
C MET A 184 -7.35 -3.34 5.86
N ILE A 185 -8.01 -3.77 4.79
CA ILE A 185 -9.47 -3.70 4.65
C ILE A 185 -10.13 -4.58 5.72
N ALA A 186 -9.64 -5.80 5.93
CA ALA A 186 -10.15 -6.71 6.96
C ALA A 186 -9.98 -6.12 8.37
N LEU A 187 -8.82 -5.49 8.65
CA LEU A 187 -8.56 -4.81 9.92
C LEU A 187 -9.53 -3.66 10.20
N ALA A 188 -9.91 -2.88 9.19
CA ALA A 188 -10.88 -1.81 9.39
C ALA A 188 -12.19 -2.34 9.98
N GLY A 189 -12.65 -3.52 9.54
CA GLY A 189 -13.83 -4.18 10.10
C GLY A 189 -13.61 -4.69 11.54
N ILE A 190 -12.50 -5.40 11.79
CA ILE A 190 -12.17 -5.94 13.13
C ILE A 190 -12.05 -4.82 14.15
N VAL A 191 -11.29 -3.78 13.82
CA VAL A 191 -11.06 -2.64 14.71
C VAL A 191 -12.34 -1.84 14.96
N THR A 192 -13.17 -1.68 13.93
CA THR A 192 -14.48 -1.05 14.08
C THR A 192 -15.36 -1.85 15.03
N ARG A 193 -15.36 -3.19 14.94
CA ARG A 193 -16.09 -4.07 15.86
C ARG A 193 -15.63 -3.86 17.31
N ASP A 194 -14.33 -3.85 17.58
CA ASP A 194 -13.86 -3.70 18.96
C ASP A 194 -14.19 -2.31 19.54
N SER A 195 -14.07 -1.30 18.67
CA SER A 195 -14.31 0.11 18.98
C SER A 195 -15.79 0.42 19.24
N ILE A 196 -16.70 -0.08 18.40
CA ILE A 196 -18.14 0.19 18.57
C ILE A 196 -18.67 -0.42 19.86
N ILE A 197 -18.29 -1.67 20.16
CA ILE A 197 -18.81 -2.31 21.35
C ILE A 197 -18.31 -1.54 22.60
N LEU A 198 -17.04 -1.06 22.60
CA LEU A 198 -16.52 -0.20 23.69
C LEU A 198 -17.39 1.05 23.90
N VAL A 199 -17.72 1.76 22.82
CA VAL A 199 -18.54 2.97 22.89
C VAL A 199 -19.97 2.66 23.35
N ASP A 200 -20.57 1.55 22.91
CA ASP A 200 -21.91 1.14 23.36
C ASP A 200 -21.97 0.89 24.87
N PHE A 201 -20.91 0.37 25.46
CA PHE A 201 -20.85 0.14 26.92
C PHE A 201 -20.63 1.43 27.71
N ILE A 202 -19.95 2.41 27.12
CA ILE A 202 -19.83 3.76 27.68
C ILE A 202 -21.25 4.37 27.73
N HIS A 203 -22.01 4.31 26.64
CA HIS A 203 -23.40 4.79 26.63
C HIS A 203 -24.29 4.04 27.61
N LEU A 204 -24.18 2.70 27.68
CA LEU A 204 -24.94 1.91 28.64
C LEU A 204 -24.60 2.27 30.09
N SER A 205 -23.33 2.57 30.38
CA SER A 205 -22.89 3.00 31.70
C SER A 205 -23.36 4.41 32.04
N LEU A 206 -23.35 5.32 31.07
CA LEU A 206 -23.90 6.67 31.20
C LEU A 206 -25.43 6.64 31.43
N ALA A 207 -26.16 5.78 30.70
CA ALA A 207 -27.60 5.58 30.87
C ALA A 207 -27.97 5.04 32.25
N LYS A 208 -27.04 4.35 32.94
CA LYS A 208 -27.19 3.93 34.34
C LYS A 208 -26.90 5.05 35.35
N GLY A 209 -26.71 6.29 34.89
CA GLY A 209 -26.49 7.47 35.74
C GLY A 209 -25.06 7.60 36.28
N ARG A 210 -24.08 6.87 35.74
CA ARG A 210 -22.68 7.00 36.17
C ARG A 210 -22.04 8.25 35.60
N SER A 211 -21.04 8.78 36.31
CA SER A 211 -20.22 9.87 35.81
C SER A 211 -19.47 9.45 34.53
N LEU A 212 -19.17 10.40 33.64
CA LEU A 212 -18.46 10.13 32.38
C LEU A 212 -17.13 9.41 32.61
N PHE A 213 -16.39 9.80 33.65
CA PHE A 213 -15.11 9.19 33.98
C PHE A 213 -15.27 7.74 34.44
N ASP A 214 -16.22 7.47 35.35
CA ASP A 214 -16.48 6.12 35.85
C ASP A 214 -17.00 5.20 34.75
N ALA A 215 -17.88 5.72 33.89
CA ALA A 215 -18.41 5.01 32.73
C ALA A 215 -17.30 4.57 31.77
N ILE A 216 -16.35 5.47 31.45
CA ILE A 216 -15.21 5.15 30.59
C ILE A 216 -14.29 4.13 31.27
N MET A 217 -13.97 4.32 32.56
CA MET A 217 -13.06 3.43 33.29
C MET A 217 -13.60 2.00 33.37
N GLU A 218 -14.86 1.85 33.78
CA GLU A 218 -15.49 0.52 33.90
C GLU A 218 -15.64 -0.17 32.55
N SER A 219 -16.02 0.59 31.51
CA SER A 219 -16.13 0.06 30.15
C SER A 219 -14.81 -0.53 29.68
N ARG A 220 -13.67 0.11 30.00
CA ARG A 220 -12.34 -0.40 29.64
C ARG A 220 -12.03 -1.71 30.37
N VAL A 221 -12.26 -1.77 31.69
CA VAL A 221 -11.92 -2.94 32.51
C VAL A 221 -12.69 -4.19 32.06
N VAL A 222 -14.00 -4.05 31.81
CA VAL A 222 -14.84 -5.18 31.42
C VAL A 222 -14.49 -5.71 30.03
N ARG A 223 -13.97 -4.85 29.15
CA ARG A 223 -13.75 -5.16 27.73
C ARG A 223 -12.34 -5.55 27.37
N LEU A 224 -11.36 -5.19 28.19
CA LEU A 224 -9.97 -5.50 27.94
C LEU A 224 -9.77 -7.01 27.68
N ARG A 225 -10.38 -7.87 28.52
CA ARG A 225 -10.27 -9.33 28.36
C ARG A 225 -10.87 -9.82 27.02
N PRO A 226 -12.15 -9.53 26.70
CA PRO A 226 -12.72 -9.88 25.39
C PRO A 226 -11.93 -9.37 24.18
N ILE A 227 -11.47 -8.12 24.21
CA ILE A 227 -10.71 -7.51 23.10
C ILE A 227 -9.36 -8.21 22.93
N LEU A 228 -8.63 -8.47 24.02
CA LEU A 228 -7.36 -9.20 23.95
C LEU A 228 -7.52 -10.63 23.45
N LEU A 229 -8.61 -11.31 23.83
CA LEU A 229 -8.89 -12.67 23.33
C LEU A 229 -9.16 -12.67 21.83
N THR A 230 -9.98 -11.75 21.34
CA THR A 230 -10.31 -11.67 19.90
C THR A 230 -9.11 -11.26 19.06
N ALA A 231 -8.37 -10.22 19.47
CA ALA A 231 -7.13 -9.81 18.81
C ALA A 231 -6.07 -10.91 18.85
N GLY A 232 -5.90 -11.58 19.99
CA GLY A 232 -4.97 -12.69 20.16
C GLY A 232 -5.31 -13.88 19.26
N THR A 233 -6.58 -14.27 19.19
CA THR A 233 -7.03 -15.35 18.28
C THR A 233 -6.77 -14.99 16.82
N ALA A 234 -7.09 -13.76 16.39
CA ALA A 234 -6.85 -13.32 15.01
C ALA A 234 -5.35 -13.26 14.68
N LEU A 235 -4.51 -12.83 15.63
CA LEU A 235 -3.06 -12.81 15.48
C LEU A 235 -2.49 -14.22 15.34
N LEU A 236 -2.90 -15.16 16.21
CA LEU A 236 -2.50 -16.56 16.13
C LEU A 236 -2.98 -17.22 14.82
N SER A 237 -4.17 -16.83 14.33
CA SER A 237 -4.70 -17.30 13.04
C SER A 237 -3.89 -16.81 11.84
N ALA A 238 -3.27 -15.63 11.93
CA ALA A 238 -2.47 -15.06 10.85
C ALA A 238 -1.04 -15.65 10.78
N LEU A 239 -0.52 -16.21 11.88
CA LEU A 239 0.83 -16.78 11.94
C LEU A 239 1.15 -17.80 10.84
N PRO A 240 0.36 -18.85 10.57
CA PRO A 240 0.71 -19.83 9.54
C PRO A 240 0.74 -19.23 8.12
N ILE A 241 -0.04 -18.16 7.88
CA ILE A 241 -0.12 -17.47 6.59
C ILE A 241 1.18 -16.70 6.29
N THR A 242 1.94 -16.32 7.32
CA THR A 242 3.22 -15.61 7.16
C THR A 242 4.29 -16.41 6.40
N ILE A 243 4.15 -17.74 6.38
CA ILE A 243 5.09 -18.65 5.72
C ILE A 243 4.81 -18.72 4.20
N ASP A 244 3.62 -18.31 3.75
CA ASP A 244 3.25 -18.32 2.34
C ASP A 244 3.80 -17.09 1.59
N PRO A 245 4.61 -17.25 0.54
CA PRO A 245 5.14 -16.13 -0.24
C PRO A 245 4.07 -15.22 -0.84
N ILE A 246 2.89 -15.75 -1.17
CA ILE A 246 1.80 -15.02 -1.84
C ILE A 246 0.96 -14.23 -0.83
N PHE A 247 0.67 -14.84 0.33
CA PHE A 247 -0.22 -14.27 1.34
C PHE A 247 0.49 -13.67 2.55
N SER A 248 1.83 -13.72 2.60
CA SER A 248 2.64 -13.13 3.68
C SER A 248 2.30 -11.67 3.94
N GLY A 249 2.10 -10.87 2.89
CA GLY A 249 1.71 -9.46 3.00
C GLY A 249 0.38 -9.26 3.76
N LEU A 250 -0.62 -10.10 3.48
CA LEU A 250 -1.90 -10.10 4.21
C LEU A 250 -1.66 -10.41 5.69
N ALA A 251 -0.91 -11.47 5.98
CA ALA A 251 -0.66 -11.93 7.34
C ALA A 251 0.06 -10.88 8.19
N TRP A 252 1.15 -10.32 7.68
CA TRP A 252 1.93 -9.28 8.38
C TRP A 252 1.13 -8.01 8.59
N SER A 253 0.32 -7.60 7.60
CA SER A 253 -0.58 -6.45 7.78
C SER A 253 -1.57 -6.68 8.91
N LEU A 254 -2.18 -7.87 9.01
CA LEU A 254 -3.08 -8.24 10.11
C LEU A 254 -2.35 -8.21 11.46
N ILE A 255 -1.19 -8.85 11.56
CA ILE A 255 -0.44 -8.96 12.82
C ILE A 255 -0.07 -7.56 13.35
N PHE A 256 0.62 -6.75 12.55
CA PHE A 256 1.05 -5.42 12.99
C PHE A 256 -0.14 -4.49 13.22
N GLY A 257 -1.14 -4.55 12.34
CA GLY A 257 -2.33 -3.74 12.45
C GLY A 257 -3.15 -4.07 13.70
N LEU A 258 -3.34 -5.36 14.03
CA LEU A 258 -4.06 -5.79 15.24
C LEU A 258 -3.33 -5.38 16.52
N VAL A 259 -2.01 -5.57 16.57
CA VAL A 259 -1.21 -5.18 17.75
C VAL A 259 -1.30 -3.68 17.97
N ALA A 260 -1.03 -2.89 16.92
CA ALA A 260 -1.07 -1.45 17.02
C ALA A 260 -2.49 -0.95 17.31
N SER A 261 -3.50 -1.45 16.61
CA SER A 261 -4.88 -1.02 16.82
C SER A 261 -5.38 -1.36 18.21
N THR A 262 -5.05 -2.53 18.75
CA THR A 262 -5.48 -2.92 20.10
C THR A 262 -4.91 -1.96 21.13
N ILE A 263 -3.62 -1.63 21.02
CA ILE A 263 -2.97 -0.65 21.89
C ILE A 263 -3.63 0.72 21.70
N PHE A 264 -3.69 1.24 20.47
CA PHE A 264 -4.20 2.58 20.22
C PHE A 264 -5.69 2.74 20.56
N THR A 265 -6.56 1.77 20.25
CA THR A 265 -8.00 1.85 20.56
C THR A 265 -8.28 1.92 22.06
N LEU A 266 -7.55 1.15 22.87
CA LEU A 266 -7.68 1.14 24.33
C LEU A 266 -7.34 2.48 25.00
N PHE A 267 -6.60 3.36 24.32
CA PHE A 267 -6.23 4.70 24.81
C PHE A 267 -6.94 5.82 24.06
N VAL A 268 -6.88 5.80 22.73
CA VAL A 268 -7.37 6.89 21.87
C VAL A 268 -8.88 7.02 21.94
N ILE A 269 -9.65 5.92 21.89
CA ILE A 269 -11.11 6.01 21.90
C ILE A 269 -11.63 6.62 23.22
N PRO A 270 -11.20 6.14 24.41
CA PRO A 270 -11.55 6.79 25.68
C PRO A 270 -11.21 8.27 25.74
N VAL A 271 -10.01 8.65 25.29
CA VAL A 271 -9.53 10.04 25.34
C VAL A 271 -10.32 10.92 24.37
N THR A 272 -10.53 10.46 23.14
CA THR A 272 -11.34 11.19 22.15
C THR A 272 -12.78 11.33 22.62
N TYR A 273 -13.38 10.27 23.17
CA TYR A 273 -14.73 10.34 23.71
C TYR A 273 -14.83 11.33 24.87
N TRP A 274 -13.88 11.29 25.81
CA TRP A 274 -13.82 12.24 26.92
C TRP A 274 -13.67 13.68 26.43
N LEU A 275 -12.74 13.95 25.50
CA LEU A 275 -12.53 15.30 24.94
C LEU A 275 -13.77 15.86 24.25
N LEU A 276 -14.55 15.02 23.56
CA LEU A 276 -15.76 15.44 22.86
C LEU A 276 -16.97 15.68 23.78
N TYR A 277 -17.06 14.93 24.89
CA TYR A 277 -18.24 14.92 25.76
C TYR A 277 -18.00 15.50 27.17
N ALA A 278 -16.78 15.92 27.50
CA ALA A 278 -16.46 16.58 28.77
C ALA A 278 -17.19 17.93 28.92
N ASN A 279 -17.36 18.68 27.82
CA ASN A 279 -17.99 20.01 27.83
C ASN A 279 -19.43 20.04 27.28
N LYS A 280 -20.05 18.88 27.03
CA LYS A 280 -21.42 18.79 26.49
C LYS A 280 -22.42 18.33 27.56
N PRO A 281 -23.49 19.11 27.84
CA PRO A 281 -24.56 18.66 28.74
C PRO A 281 -25.26 17.44 28.13
N GLY A 282 -25.45 16.38 28.93
CA GLY A 282 -26.08 15.12 28.50
C GLY A 282 -25.12 14.07 27.91
N HIS A 283 -23.81 14.34 27.84
CA HIS A 283 -22.75 13.38 27.48
C HIS A 283 -23.00 12.55 26.21
N GLY A 284 -23.80 13.04 25.26
CA GLY A 284 -24.07 12.34 24.00
C GLY A 284 -25.15 11.27 24.04
N LEU A 285 -25.88 11.13 25.16
CA LEU A 285 -27.07 10.29 25.19
C LEU A 285 -28.17 10.93 24.32
N PRO A 286 -28.92 10.15 23.52
CA PRO A 286 -30.16 10.65 22.93
C PRO A 286 -31.07 11.05 24.09
N GLN A 287 -31.41 12.34 24.18
CA GLN A 287 -32.42 12.80 25.12
C GLN A 287 -33.72 12.06 24.76
N SER A 288 -34.30 11.37 25.72
CA SER A 288 -35.65 10.83 25.55
C SER A 288 -36.56 12.02 25.27
N GLU A 289 -37.14 12.07 24.07
CA GLU A 289 -38.29 12.92 23.80
C GLU A 289 -39.41 12.40 24.72
N ASP A 290 -39.73 13.20 25.75
CA ASP A 290 -40.94 13.06 26.56
C ASP A 290 -42.19 13.41 25.73
#